data_AF-A0A7W0GNW4-F1
#
_entry.id   AF-A0A7W0GNW4-F1
#
_cell.length_a   1.000
_cell.length_b   1.000
_cell.length_c   1.000
_cell.angle_alpha   90.00
_cell.angle_beta   90.00
_cell.angle_gamma   90.00
#
_symmetry.space_group_name_H-M   'P 1'
#
loop_
_entity.id
_entity.type
_entity.pdbx_description
1 polymer ?
#
loop_
_entity_poly.entity_id
_entity_poly.type
_entity_poly.pdbx_seq_one_letter_code
_entity_poly.pdbx_strand_id
1 'polypeptide(L)'
;MDSTNKSKWQVRAAAVVIFVLGFAAGSLALNVYKRWARPGESAWQNRFERMLDNLQLSADQKTQVHQILGDTRTQLQAVRKESEPRVAEIRRQADERLQKVLTPEQWKQFQQERDAMRSRGRRGSGPREERP
;
A
#
# COMPACT_ATOMS: atom_id res chain seq x y z
N MET A 1 -42.96 -40.16 -10.24
CA MET A 1 -42.79 -39.24 -9.09
C MET A 1 -41.31 -38.94 -9.00
N ASP A 2 -40.83 -37.84 -9.60
CA ASP A 2 -39.40 -37.50 -9.60
C ASP A 2 -39.21 -35.98 -9.43
N SER A 3 -39.23 -35.53 -8.18
CA SER A 3 -39.12 -34.12 -7.81
C SER A 3 -38.24 -33.88 -6.57
N THR A 4 -37.06 -34.51 -6.52
CA THR A 4 -36.13 -34.34 -5.38
C THR A 4 -34.75 -33.78 -5.75
N ASN A 5 -34.34 -33.77 -7.04
CA ASN A 5 -33.02 -33.26 -7.45
C ASN A 5 -32.99 -31.77 -7.87
N LYS A 6 -34.14 -31.19 -8.27
CA LYS A 6 -34.22 -29.77 -8.66
C LYS A 6 -33.97 -28.79 -7.51
N SER A 7 -34.36 -29.13 -6.27
CA SER A 7 -34.25 -28.22 -5.11
C SER A 7 -32.83 -28.02 -4.58
N LYS A 8 -31.99 -29.07 -4.57
CA LYS A 8 -30.63 -29.01 -4.01
C LYS A 8 -29.69 -28.13 -4.84
N TRP A 9 -29.82 -28.17 -6.17
CA TRP A 9 -28.99 -27.36 -7.07
C TRP A 9 -29.41 -25.88 -7.05
N GLN A 10 -30.71 -25.60 -6.90
CA GLN A 10 -31.22 -24.24 -6.73
C GLN A 10 -30.74 -23.59 -5.42
N VAL A 11 -30.74 -24.33 -4.31
CA VAL A 11 -30.20 -23.83 -3.04
C VAL A 11 -28.70 -23.56 -3.13
N ARG A 12 -27.94 -24.43 -3.81
CA ARG A 12 -26.50 -24.22 -4.06
C ARG A 12 -26.25 -23.01 -4.95
N ALA A 13 -27.03 -22.83 -6.01
CA ALA A 13 -26.94 -21.67 -6.89
C ALA A 13 -27.25 -20.36 -6.14
N ALA A 14 -28.29 -20.35 -5.30
CA ALA A 14 -28.64 -19.19 -4.47
C ALA A 14 -27.54 -18.84 -3.47
N ALA A 15 -26.93 -19.84 -2.81
CA ALA A 15 -25.82 -19.61 -1.88
C ALA A 15 -24.59 -19.02 -2.57
N VAL A 16 -24.25 -19.49 -3.78
CA VAL A 16 -23.14 -18.93 -4.57
C VAL A 16 -23.42 -17.49 -4.98
N VAL A 17 -24.64 -17.17 -5.39
CA VAL A 17 -25.03 -15.79 -5.76
C VAL A 17 -24.92 -14.84 -4.56
N ILE A 18 -25.42 -15.24 -3.39
CA ILE A 18 -25.32 -14.42 -2.17
C ILE A 18 -23.85 -14.22 -1.77
N PHE A 19 -23.03 -15.26 -1.87
CA PHE A 19 -21.60 -15.18 -1.59
C PHE A 19 -20.87 -14.22 -2.56
N VAL A 20 -21.17 -14.30 -3.86
CA VAL A 20 -20.58 -13.41 -4.87
C VAL A 20 -21.03 -11.96 -4.65
N LEU A 21 -22.30 -11.74 -4.30
CA LEU A 21 -22.81 -10.40 -3.98
C LEU A 21 -22.18 -9.83 -2.70
N GLY A 22 -22.00 -10.66 -1.66
CA GLY A 22 -21.29 -10.27 -0.45
C GLY A 22 -19.82 -9.94 -0.71
N PHE A 23 -19.15 -10.71 -1.56
CA PHE A 23 -17.77 -10.46 -1.98
C PHE A 23 -17.64 -9.19 -2.83
N ALA A 24 -18.57 -8.95 -3.76
CA ALA A 24 -18.63 -7.73 -4.55
C ALA A 24 -18.86 -6.50 -3.66
N ALA A 25 -19.80 -6.56 -2.71
CA ALA A 25 -20.03 -5.48 -1.76
C ALA A 25 -18.81 -5.22 -0.84
N GLY A 26 -18.20 -6.28 -0.31
CA GLY A 26 -16.98 -6.17 0.52
C GLY A 26 -15.79 -5.58 -0.24
N SER A 27 -15.59 -5.97 -1.50
CA SER A 27 -14.52 -5.44 -2.36
C SER A 27 -14.72 -3.95 -2.72
N LEU A 28 -15.96 -3.49 -2.91
CA LEU A 28 -16.27 -2.07 -3.11
C LEU A 28 -16.00 -1.25 -1.83
N ALA A 29 -16.43 -1.73 -0.67
CA ALA A 29 -16.24 -1.04 0.61
C ALA A 29 -14.75 -0.84 0.94
N LEU A 30 -13.93 -1.87 0.72
CA LEU A 30 -12.48 -1.80 0.92
C LEU A 30 -11.78 -0.85 -0.08
N ASN A 31 -12.33 -0.68 -1.28
CA ASN A 31 -11.77 0.21 -2.30
C ASN A 31 -12.03 1.70 -1.96
N VAL A 32 -13.22 2.02 -1.45
CA VAL A 32 -13.56 3.37 -0.97
C VAL A 32 -12.74 3.73 0.27
N TYR A 33 -12.60 2.82 1.23
CA TYR A 33 -11.78 3.02 2.42
C TYR A 33 -10.28 3.22 2.08
N LYS A 34 -9.73 2.45 1.13
CA LYS A 34 -8.36 2.65 0.62
C LYS A 34 -8.14 3.99 -0.08
N ARG A 35 -9.19 4.62 -0.61
CA ARG A 35 -9.13 5.93 -1.29
C ARG A 35 -9.10 7.10 -0.30
N TRP A 36 -9.64 6.91 0.90
CA TRP A 36 -9.59 7.89 1.99
C TRP A 36 -8.38 7.73 2.92
N ALA A 37 -7.82 6.52 3.07
CA ALA A 37 -6.79 6.22 4.05
C ALA A 37 -5.32 6.44 3.59
N ARG A 38 -5.04 7.35 2.64
CA ARG A 38 -3.67 7.50 2.09
C ARG A 38 -3.21 8.95 1.89
N PRO A 39 -2.52 9.56 2.87
CA PRO A 39 -1.44 10.48 2.54
C PRO A 39 -0.19 9.64 2.28
N GLY A 40 0.13 9.40 1.01
CA GLY A 40 1.45 8.88 0.63
C GLY A 40 2.54 9.90 0.98
N GLU A 41 3.80 9.47 1.02
CA GLU A 41 5.00 10.30 1.29
C GLU A 41 4.98 11.66 0.54
N SER A 42 4.41 11.69 -0.68
CA SER A 42 4.17 12.90 -1.48
C SER A 42 3.16 13.89 -0.87
N ALA A 43 2.14 13.41 -0.16
CA ALA A 43 1.21 14.26 0.57
C ALA A 43 1.92 14.95 1.75
N TRP A 44 2.84 14.27 2.43
CA TRP A 44 3.62 14.86 3.52
C TRP A 44 4.61 15.91 3.00
N GLN A 45 5.35 15.59 1.93
CA GLN A 45 6.24 16.55 1.25
C GLN A 45 5.47 17.80 0.77
N ASN A 46 4.35 17.61 0.06
CA ASN A 46 3.52 18.70 -0.44
C ASN A 46 2.83 19.50 0.69
N ARG A 47 2.59 18.89 1.85
CA ARG A 47 2.04 19.58 3.04
C ARG A 47 3.12 20.42 3.72
N PHE A 48 4.34 19.90 3.77
CA PHE A 48 5.48 20.58 4.36
C PHE A 48 5.95 21.76 3.50
N GLU A 49 6.06 21.59 2.17
CA GLU A 49 6.36 22.70 1.25
C GLU A 49 5.32 23.83 1.37
N ARG A 50 4.03 23.49 1.42
CA ARG A 50 2.96 24.48 1.67
C ARG A 50 3.07 25.18 3.02
N MET A 51 3.60 24.50 4.04
CA MET A 51 3.85 25.13 5.35
C MET A 51 4.99 26.15 5.25
N LEU A 52 6.05 25.83 4.51
CA LEU A 52 7.19 26.74 4.29
C LEU A 52 6.79 27.96 3.46
N ASP A 53 5.93 27.78 2.45
CA ASP A 53 5.42 28.90 1.64
C ASP A 53 4.64 29.92 2.49
N ASN A 54 3.95 29.45 3.53
CA ASN A 54 3.20 30.31 4.45
C ASN A 54 4.09 31.11 5.42
N LEU A 55 5.38 30.78 5.54
CA LEU A 55 6.32 31.45 6.46
C LEU A 55 6.93 32.73 5.89
N GLN A 56 6.59 33.12 4.65
CA GLN A 56 7.07 34.34 4.00
C GLN A 56 8.61 34.50 4.09
N LEU A 57 9.33 33.40 3.84
CA LEU A 57 10.78 33.34 3.95
C LEU A 57 11.48 34.25 2.93
N SER A 58 12.56 34.91 3.34
CA SER A 58 13.47 35.63 2.45
C SER A 58 14.18 34.68 1.48
N ALA A 59 14.80 35.22 0.42
CA ALA A 59 15.55 34.41 -0.55
C ALA A 59 16.67 33.58 0.12
N ASP A 60 17.42 34.20 1.04
CA ASP A 60 18.50 33.53 1.77
C ASP A 60 17.97 32.43 2.69
N GLN A 61 16.85 32.68 3.37
CA GLN A 61 16.21 31.69 4.23
C GLN A 61 15.71 30.48 3.43
N LYS A 62 15.12 30.70 2.25
CA LYS A 62 14.69 29.61 1.36
C LYS A 62 15.88 28.74 0.95
N THR A 63 17.00 29.35 0.56
CA THR A 63 18.23 28.63 0.20
C THR A 63 18.72 27.75 1.35
N GLN A 64 18.79 28.28 2.57
CA GLN A 64 19.22 27.53 3.75
C GLN A 64 18.26 26.38 4.07
N VAL A 65 16.95 26.61 4.00
CA VAL A 65 15.94 25.56 4.24
C VAL A 65 16.08 24.45 3.20
N HIS A 66 16.24 24.78 1.92
CA HIS A 66 16.45 23.78 0.87
C HIS A 66 17.70 22.93 1.12
N GLN A 67 18.81 23.55 1.55
CA GLN A 67 20.02 22.82 1.93
C GLN A 67 19.78 21.86 3.09
N ILE A 68 19.19 22.34 4.19
CA ILE A 68 18.88 21.51 5.37
C ILE A 68 18.01 20.31 5.01
N LEU A 69 16.97 20.51 4.20
CA LEU A 69 16.09 19.42 3.77
C LEU A 69 16.78 18.45 2.82
N GLY A 70 17.63 18.95 1.92
CA GLY A 70 18.45 18.14 1.03
C GLY A 70 19.40 17.21 1.81
N ASP A 71 20.13 17.76 2.78
CA ASP A 71 21.04 17.00 3.63
C ASP A 71 20.30 15.97 4.47
N THR A 72 19.16 16.38 5.06
CA THR A 72 18.29 15.48 5.83
C THR A 72 17.81 14.31 4.97
N ARG A 73 17.41 14.57 3.72
CA ARG A 73 16.99 13.52 2.78
C ARG A 73 18.12 12.54 2.49
N THR A 74 19.34 13.03 2.29
CA THR A 74 20.52 12.20 2.06
C THR A 74 20.83 11.31 3.28
N GLN A 75 20.79 11.87 4.48
CA GLN A 75 21.00 11.11 5.72
C GLN A 75 19.93 10.02 5.90
N LEU A 76 18.66 10.34 5.68
CA LEU A 76 17.57 9.36 5.75
C LEU A 76 17.73 8.25 4.70
N GLN A 77 18.21 8.55 3.50
CA GLN A 77 18.51 7.54 2.48
C GLN A 77 19.64 6.61 2.91
N ALA A 78 20.70 7.14 3.54
CA ALA A 78 21.79 6.34 4.09
C ALA A 78 21.28 5.37 5.16
N VAL A 79 20.50 5.86 6.13
CA VAL A 79 19.88 5.03 7.17
C VAL A 79 18.98 3.95 6.56
N ARG A 80 18.17 4.29 5.55
CA ARG A 80 17.33 3.31 4.84
C ARG A 80 18.16 2.20 4.19
N LYS A 81 19.25 2.54 3.50
CA LYS A 81 20.15 1.56 2.86
C LYS A 81 20.83 0.65 3.88
N GLU A 82 21.32 1.21 4.97
CA GLU A 82 21.96 0.44 6.05
C GLU A 82 20.96 -0.51 6.73
N SER A 83 19.72 -0.05 6.92
CA SER A 83 18.67 -0.82 7.59
C SER A 83 18.01 -1.87 6.69
N GLU A 84 18.08 -1.71 5.36
CA GLU A 84 17.43 -2.61 4.39
C GLU A 84 17.70 -4.10 4.64
N PRO A 85 18.95 -4.58 4.78
CA PRO A 85 19.23 -5.99 4.99
C PRO A 85 18.61 -6.52 6.29
N ARG A 86 18.66 -5.73 7.38
CA ARG A 86 18.07 -6.11 8.67
C ARG A 86 16.55 -6.23 8.57
N VAL A 87 15.90 -5.28 7.88
CA VAL A 87 14.46 -5.31 7.65
C VAL A 87 14.06 -6.48 6.74
N ALA A 88 14.85 -6.78 5.71
CA ALA A 88 14.62 -7.92 4.84
C ALA A 88 14.67 -9.25 5.60
N GLU A 89 15.64 -9.40 6.49
CA GLU A 89 15.76 -10.60 7.32
C GLU A 89 14.58 -10.77 8.28
N ILE A 90 14.16 -9.70 8.97
CA ILE A 90 12.98 -9.74 9.85
C ILE A 90 11.73 -10.17 9.05
N ARG A 91 11.56 -9.66 7.83
CA ARG A 91 10.45 -10.04 6.96
C ARG A 91 10.52 -11.51 6.53
N ARG A 92 11.71 -12.00 6.20
CA ARG A 92 11.92 -13.42 5.85
C ARG A 92 11.55 -14.33 7.01
N GLN A 93 11.99 -14.01 8.22
CA GLN A 93 11.64 -14.80 9.41
C GLN A 93 10.14 -14.75 9.74
N ALA A 94 9.48 -13.62 9.46
CA ALA A 94 8.02 -13.52 9.61
C ALA A 94 7.31 -14.39 8.55
N ASP A 95 7.79 -14.37 7.31
CA ASP A 95 7.28 -15.21 6.22
C ASP A 95 7.37 -16.70 6.57
N GLU A 96 8.51 -17.15 7.10
CA GLU A 96 8.70 -18.55 7.55
C GLU A 96 7.74 -18.94 8.67
N ARG A 97 7.46 -18.03 9.61
CA ARG A 97 6.49 -18.25 10.69
C ARG A 97 5.05 -18.30 10.16
N LEU A 98 4.72 -17.44 9.21
CA LEU A 98 3.38 -17.39 8.60
C LEU A 98 3.09 -18.64 7.77
N GLN A 99 4.07 -19.17 7.04
CA GLN A 99 3.91 -20.42 6.28
C GLN A 99 3.55 -21.63 7.14
N LYS A 100 3.91 -21.62 8.43
CA LYS A 100 3.55 -22.69 9.38
C LYS A 100 2.10 -22.63 9.85
N VAL A 101 1.45 -21.48 9.69
CA VAL A 101 0.11 -21.21 10.25
C VAL A 101 -0.95 -21.06 9.15
N LEU A 102 -0.55 -20.60 7.96
CA LEU A 102 -1.44 -20.38 6.83
C LEU A 102 -1.52 -21.60 5.92
N THR A 103 -2.69 -21.82 5.32
CA THR A 103 -2.81 -22.78 4.21
C THR A 103 -2.07 -22.26 2.96
N PRO A 104 -1.74 -23.13 1.99
CA PRO A 104 -1.10 -22.71 0.74
C PRO A 104 -1.88 -21.63 -0.02
N GLU A 105 -3.21 -21.70 -0.01
CA GLU A 105 -4.09 -20.74 -0.66
C GLU A 105 -4.07 -19.39 0.04
N GLN A 106 -4.13 -19.39 1.38
CA GLN A 106 -4.03 -18.18 2.20
C GLN A 106 -2.66 -17.52 2.05
N TRP A 107 -1.58 -18.31 1.99
CA TRP A 107 -0.23 -17.82 1.75
C TRP A 107 -0.13 -17.13 0.39
N LYS A 108 -0.68 -17.74 -0.66
CA LYS A 108 -0.70 -17.17 -2.00
C LYS A 108 -1.46 -15.83 -2.04
N GLN A 109 -2.62 -15.74 -1.38
CA GLN A 109 -3.37 -14.48 -1.27
C GLN A 109 -2.56 -13.42 -0.52
N PHE A 110 -1.95 -13.77 0.61
CA PHE A 110 -1.10 -12.86 1.38
C PHE A 110 0.05 -12.28 0.55
N GLN A 111 0.73 -13.13 -0.24
CA GLN A 111 1.79 -12.69 -1.15
C GLN A 111 1.28 -11.69 -2.21
N GLN A 112 0.14 -11.99 -2.83
CA GLN A 112 -0.46 -11.11 -3.84
C GLN A 112 -0.82 -9.73 -3.26
N GLU A 113 -1.40 -9.69 -2.06
CA GLU A 113 -1.74 -8.42 -1.41
C GLU A 113 -0.48 -7.61 -1.06
N ARG A 114 0.56 -8.29 -0.56
CA ARG A 114 1.85 -7.66 -0.25
C ARG A 114 2.52 -7.06 -1.48
N ASP A 115 2.53 -7.77 -2.59
CA ASP A 115 3.11 -7.28 -3.84
C ASP A 115 2.29 -6.14 -4.46
N ALA A 116 0.95 -6.20 -4.35
CA ALA A 116 0.07 -5.11 -4.72
C ALA A 116 0.33 -3.84 -3.87
N MET A 117 0.70 -3.98 -2.60
CA MET A 117 1.09 -2.85 -1.76
C MET A 117 2.46 -2.27 -2.16
N ARG A 118 3.45 -3.12 -2.44
CA ARG A 118 4.80 -2.69 -2.86
C ARG A 118 4.80 -1.97 -4.22
N SER A 119 4.07 -2.51 -5.19
CA SER A 119 3.93 -1.93 -6.54
C SER A 119 3.25 -0.56 -6.52
N ARG A 120 2.27 -0.35 -5.63
CA ARG A 120 1.63 0.96 -5.43
C ARG A 120 2.59 2.00 -4.82
N GLY A 121 3.56 1.57 -4.01
CA GLY A 121 4.60 2.47 -3.48
C GLY A 121 5.62 2.91 -4.53
N ARG A 122 6.05 2.00 -5.43
CA ARG A 122 7.03 2.32 -6.48
C ARG A 122 6.48 3.28 -7.56
N ARG A 123 5.19 3.26 -7.87
CA ARG A 123 4.57 4.19 -8.84
C ARG A 123 4.51 5.66 -8.36
N GLY A 124 4.71 5.94 -7.08
CA GLY A 124 4.75 7.30 -6.53
C GLY A 124 6.13 7.98 -6.58
N SER A 125 7.18 7.25 -6.99
CA SER A 125 8.56 7.72 -7.10
C SER A 125 9.10 7.41 -8.49
N GLY A 126 8.40 7.86 -9.55
CA GLY A 126 8.99 7.92 -10.89
C GLY A 126 9.97 9.10 -10.98
N PRO A 127 11.00 9.04 -11.84
CA PRO A 127 11.89 10.18 -12.06
C PRO A 127 11.03 11.37 -12.51
N ARG A 128 11.16 12.52 -11.84
CA ARG A 128 10.69 13.79 -12.42
C ARG A 128 11.52 13.98 -13.68
N GLU A 129 10.93 13.64 -14.82
CA GLU A 129 11.42 13.96 -16.14
C GLU A 129 11.58 15.48 -16.17
N GLU A 130 12.82 15.94 -16.08
CA GLU A 130 13.21 17.34 -16.26
C GLU A 130 12.72 17.75 -17.65
N ARG A 131 11.62 18.50 -17.69
CA ARG A 131 11.17 19.13 -18.93
C ARG A 131 11.94 20.45 -19.09
N PRO A 132 12.51 20.71 -20.29
CA PRO A 132 13.33 21.89 -20.57
C PRO A 132 12.54 23.19 -20.45
#